data_AF-A0A927GZ24-F1
#
_entry.id   AF-A0A927GZ24-F1
#
_cell.length_a   1.000
_cell.length_b   1.000
_cell.length_c   1.000
_cell.angle_alpha   90.00
_cell.angle_beta   90.00
_cell.angle_gamma   90.00
#
_symmetry.space_group_name_H-M   'P 1'
#
loop_
_entity.id
_entity.type
_entity.pdbx_description
1 polymer ?
#
loop_
_entity_poly.entity_id
_entity_poly.type
_entity_poly.pdbx_seq_one_letter_code
_entity_poly.pdbx_strand_id
1 'polypeptide(L)'
;MDSHFEVDLNDYSFLEQAREAGRGIMRPIEVADRLKGLYWIEFECSRLAMGWVSAFPDWEVKGRLVRQAYLHTEHMKLLEARIDELPGRGVGGKLWTPQNVGEAFQRMSIAYSTEAFAAAYFYILTQLYNRYSRLRMTLDPILDAPTIDRLKIIEMNRSELTEWVSGYAQFAYIDDPEQRIRLSGWLEFVRTLWQAMDTTSDPEGKAGFPDFPVYEVEKPAGPVPAKAAVDPRYPLVDLTKYKSAMFDPKSPTHGSVKHMVFINASEMSAAETMTYLYYGVLRMPMDFYYDVARHTWDEVRHSQMGVRRLLQMGYKTEEFAWHPCTVLSGYNFKGAFPEFYASLTMVMEPCSFIKKRKSIDSFLEHGDPMSSVQSEYDIADERLHVNFGKKWGAKMYEHIDDLVTAQSVERKAKQMHLQKMGYSAEEVNRVLDHFPEFCGFATMDLQYDKY
;
A
#
# COMPACT_ATOMS: atom_id res chain seq x y z
N MET A 1 -50.90 34.09 9.39
CA MET A 1 -50.22 33.49 8.23
C MET A 1 -48.95 32.88 8.77
N ASP A 2 -49.02 31.63 9.19
CA ASP A 2 -47.83 30.88 9.61
C ASP A 2 -47.16 30.40 8.33
N SER A 3 -46.19 31.18 7.84
CA SER A 3 -45.29 30.69 6.81
C SER A 3 -44.39 29.64 7.46
N HIS A 4 -44.70 28.36 7.21
CA HIS A 4 -43.77 27.27 7.48
C HIS A 4 -42.49 27.56 6.69
N PHE A 5 -41.45 28.04 7.37
CA PHE A 5 -40.10 28.07 6.82
C PHE A 5 -39.60 26.62 6.84
N GLU A 6 -39.77 25.94 5.71
CA GLU A 6 -39.11 24.66 5.48
C GLU A 6 -37.63 24.97 5.21
N VAL A 7 -36.78 24.73 6.22
CA VAL A 7 -35.33 24.88 6.10
C VAL A 7 -34.77 23.56 5.60
N ASP A 8 -34.29 23.54 4.36
CA ASP A 8 -33.47 22.41 3.89
C ASP A 8 -32.13 22.44 4.63
N LEU A 9 -31.91 21.44 5.48
CA LEU A 9 -30.67 21.29 6.27
C LEU A 9 -29.42 21.10 5.39
N ASN A 10 -29.59 20.81 4.10
CA ASN A 10 -28.50 20.63 3.14
C ASN A 10 -28.35 21.81 2.17
N ASP A 11 -29.19 22.84 2.24
CA ASP A 11 -29.05 24.04 1.42
C ASP A 11 -27.94 24.94 1.97
N TYR A 12 -26.73 24.75 1.44
CA TYR A 12 -25.56 25.58 1.74
C TYR A 12 -25.32 26.70 0.71
N SER A 13 -26.28 27.00 -0.17
CA SER A 13 -26.12 28.01 -1.23
C SER A 13 -25.80 29.41 -0.67
N PHE A 14 -26.28 29.72 0.54
CA PHE A 14 -25.96 30.97 1.25
C PHE A 14 -24.48 31.07 1.66
N LEU A 15 -23.77 29.95 1.81
CA LEU A 15 -22.34 29.93 2.13
C LEU A 15 -21.45 30.14 0.90
N GLU A 16 -21.92 29.78 -0.30
CA GLU A 16 -21.20 30.08 -1.54
C GLU A 16 -21.12 31.59 -1.79
N GLN A 17 -22.22 32.32 -1.51
CA GLN A 17 -22.25 33.79 -1.56
C GLN A 17 -21.35 34.45 -0.51
N ALA A 18 -21.06 33.75 0.60
CA ALA A 18 -20.22 34.25 1.69
C ALA A 18 -18.70 34.08 1.44
N ARG A 19 -18.28 33.35 0.39
CA ARG A 19 -16.85 33.19 0.02
C ARG A 19 -16.15 34.51 -0.28
N GLU A 20 -16.87 35.52 -0.79
CA GLU A 20 -16.28 36.83 -1.13
C GLU A 20 -16.14 37.80 0.06
N ALA A 21 -16.69 37.45 1.23
CA ALA A 21 -16.79 38.38 2.37
C ALA A 21 -15.70 38.21 3.46
N GLY A 22 -14.76 37.26 3.30
CA GLY A 22 -13.83 36.84 4.35
C GLY A 22 -12.57 37.69 4.51
N ARG A 23 -12.61 38.73 5.34
CA ARG A 23 -11.42 39.46 5.83
C ARG A 23 -10.71 38.66 6.94
N GLY A 24 -9.92 37.65 6.57
CA GLY A 24 -8.94 37.02 7.47
C GLY A 24 -9.41 35.85 8.36
N ILE A 25 -10.69 35.46 8.34
CA ILE A 25 -11.22 34.27 9.02
C ILE A 25 -11.75 33.29 7.97
N MET A 26 -11.33 32.03 8.02
CA MET A 26 -11.76 31.01 7.06
C MET A 26 -13.22 30.60 7.30
N ARG A 27 -13.98 30.47 6.21
CA ARG A 27 -15.32 29.87 6.21
C ARG A 27 -15.22 28.34 6.21
N PRO A 28 -16.23 27.62 6.72
CA PRO A 28 -16.25 26.15 6.71
C PRO A 28 -16.01 25.52 5.33
N ILE A 29 -16.55 26.13 4.26
CA ILE A 29 -16.33 25.67 2.88
C ILE A 29 -14.88 25.83 2.42
N GLU A 30 -14.19 26.90 2.86
CA GLU A 30 -12.77 27.10 2.54
C GLU A 30 -11.90 26.09 3.30
N VAL A 31 -12.25 25.78 4.56
CA VAL A 31 -11.60 24.73 5.33
C VAL A 31 -11.74 23.39 4.63
N ALA A 32 -12.95 23.03 4.18
CA ALA A 32 -13.20 21.79 3.43
C ALA A 32 -12.32 21.69 2.18
N ASP A 33 -12.18 22.77 1.41
CA ASP A 33 -11.35 22.76 0.21
C ASP A 33 -9.85 22.62 0.51
N ARG A 34 -9.36 23.24 1.59
CA ARG A 34 -7.97 23.05 2.05
C ARG A 34 -7.72 21.61 2.48
N LEU A 35 -8.67 21.01 3.20
CA LEU A 35 -8.58 19.60 3.61
C LEU A 35 -8.62 18.65 2.40
N LYS A 36 -9.43 18.93 1.37
CA LYS A 36 -9.41 18.15 0.11
C LYS A 36 -8.07 18.22 -0.59
N GLY A 37 -7.43 19.40 -0.61
CA GLY A 37 -6.08 19.54 -1.15
C GLY A 37 -5.06 18.66 -0.43
N LEU A 38 -5.14 18.61 0.90
CA LEU A 38 -4.31 17.73 1.73
C LEU A 38 -4.62 16.25 1.48
N TYR A 39 -5.90 15.89 1.38
CA TYR A 39 -6.37 14.52 1.12
C TYR A 39 -5.75 13.94 -0.15
N TRP A 40 -5.74 14.70 -1.25
CA TRP A 40 -5.18 14.21 -2.52
C TRP A 40 -3.65 14.13 -2.50
N ILE A 41 -2.97 15.00 -1.75
CA ILE A 41 -1.53 14.91 -1.55
C ILE A 41 -1.19 13.67 -0.70
N GLU A 42 -1.94 13.40 0.37
CA GLU A 42 -1.81 12.19 1.18
C GLU A 42 -2.00 10.92 0.33
N PHE A 43 -3.00 10.92 -0.56
CA PHE A 43 -3.23 9.80 -1.48
C PHE A 43 -2.05 9.55 -2.42
N GLU A 44 -1.53 10.61 -3.05
CA GLU A 44 -0.39 10.46 -3.95
C GLU A 44 0.91 10.12 -3.20
N CYS A 45 1.11 10.59 -1.96
CA CYS A 45 2.20 10.13 -1.10
C CYS A 45 2.08 8.62 -0.81
N SER A 46 0.88 8.13 -0.52
CA SER A 46 0.62 6.70 -0.32
C SER A 46 0.96 5.88 -1.57
N ARG A 47 0.49 6.32 -2.75
CA ARG A 47 0.80 5.69 -4.03
C ARG A 47 2.28 5.72 -4.33
N LEU A 48 2.94 6.86 -4.13
CA LEU A 48 4.36 7.05 -4.36
C LEU A 48 5.21 6.11 -3.50
N ALA A 49 4.88 5.97 -2.21
CA ALA A 49 5.53 5.02 -1.31
C ALA A 49 5.35 3.57 -1.78
N MET A 50 4.12 3.13 -2.08
CA MET A 50 3.85 1.77 -2.59
C MET A 50 4.60 1.48 -3.89
N GLY A 51 4.56 2.41 -4.84
CA GLY A 51 5.20 2.25 -6.15
C GLY A 51 6.72 2.06 -6.05
N TRP A 52 7.35 2.56 -4.99
CA TRP A 52 8.81 2.49 -4.83
C TRP A 52 9.31 1.32 -3.99
N VAL A 53 8.43 0.57 -3.31
CA VAL A 53 8.82 -0.55 -2.43
C VAL A 53 9.80 -1.51 -3.12
N SER A 54 9.46 -2.03 -4.30
CA SER A 54 10.30 -3.01 -5.00
C SER A 54 11.54 -2.43 -5.69
N ALA A 55 11.73 -1.11 -5.70
CA ALA A 55 12.96 -0.49 -6.17
C ALA A 55 14.08 -0.51 -5.11
N PHE A 56 13.71 -0.56 -3.82
CA PHE A 56 14.67 -0.65 -2.72
C PHE A 56 15.13 -2.10 -2.51
N PRO A 57 16.44 -2.37 -2.38
CA PRO A 57 16.90 -3.71 -2.04
C PRO A 57 16.63 -4.03 -0.56
N ASP A 58 16.83 -3.08 0.36
CA ASP A 58 16.78 -3.31 1.80
C ASP A 58 15.40 -3.74 2.28
N TRP A 59 15.31 -4.95 2.85
CA TRP A 59 14.06 -5.54 3.32
C TRP A 59 13.34 -4.66 4.36
N GLU A 60 14.08 -4.00 5.25
CA GLU A 60 13.52 -3.10 6.27
C GLU A 60 12.95 -1.82 5.65
N VAL A 61 13.59 -1.29 4.59
CA VAL A 61 13.11 -0.09 3.90
C VAL A 61 11.82 -0.38 3.14
N LYS A 62 11.71 -1.57 2.52
CA LYS A 62 10.44 -2.05 1.93
C LYS A 62 9.31 -1.99 2.94
N GLY A 63 9.54 -2.55 4.14
CA GLY A 63 8.55 -2.52 5.21
C GLY A 63 8.21 -1.10 5.70
N ARG A 64 9.19 -0.20 5.78
CA ARG A 64 8.95 1.21 6.14
C ARG A 64 8.10 1.93 5.10
N LEU A 65 8.36 1.75 3.81
CA LEU A 65 7.57 2.37 2.74
C LEU A 65 6.11 1.90 2.77
N VAL A 66 5.87 0.60 2.95
CA VAL A 66 4.50 0.08 3.11
C VAL A 66 3.82 0.67 4.35
N ARG A 67 4.53 0.75 5.49
CA ARG A 67 3.99 1.38 6.71
C ARG A 67 3.59 2.82 6.45
N GLN A 68 4.42 3.60 5.76
CA GLN A 68 4.08 4.98 5.44
C GLN A 68 2.87 5.08 4.52
N ALA A 69 2.80 4.24 3.49
CA ALA A 69 1.66 4.21 2.59
C ALA A 69 0.34 3.94 3.35
N TYR A 70 0.38 3.02 4.31
CA TYR A 70 -0.74 2.76 5.21
C TYR A 70 -1.07 3.98 6.10
N LEU A 71 -0.09 4.62 6.74
CA LEU A 71 -0.32 5.81 7.56
C LEU A 71 -0.93 6.98 6.77
N HIS A 72 -0.49 7.19 5.52
CA HIS A 72 -1.10 8.15 4.62
C HIS A 72 -2.59 7.84 4.39
N THR A 73 -2.98 6.58 4.22
CA THR A 73 -4.41 6.21 4.11
C THR A 73 -5.19 6.41 5.41
N GLU A 74 -4.56 6.24 6.57
CA GLU A 74 -5.19 6.57 7.86
C GLU A 74 -5.39 8.08 8.03
N HIS A 75 -4.46 8.91 7.53
CA HIS A 75 -4.64 10.36 7.46
C HIS A 75 -5.78 10.73 6.53
N MET A 76 -5.87 10.10 5.36
CA MET A 76 -6.97 10.29 4.41
C MET A 76 -8.33 10.04 5.06
N LYS A 77 -8.49 8.97 5.84
CA LYS A 77 -9.74 8.68 6.57
C LYS A 77 -10.10 9.78 7.57
N LEU A 78 -9.12 10.32 8.30
CA LEU A 78 -9.33 11.44 9.24
C LEU A 78 -9.74 12.73 8.51
N LEU A 79 -9.14 12.98 7.35
CA LEU A 79 -9.48 14.12 6.50
C LEU A 79 -10.86 13.97 5.88
N GLU A 80 -11.16 12.82 5.29
CA GLU A 80 -12.45 12.49 4.67
C GLU A 80 -13.60 12.65 5.66
N ALA A 81 -13.47 12.06 6.86
CA ALA A 81 -14.47 12.20 7.90
C ALA A 81 -14.75 13.67 8.24
N ARG A 82 -13.71 14.52 8.28
CA ARG A 82 -13.90 15.95 8.56
C ARG A 82 -14.44 16.73 7.35
N ILE A 83 -14.04 16.36 6.13
CA ILE A 83 -14.55 16.97 4.90
C ILE A 83 -16.05 16.73 4.78
N ASP A 84 -16.54 15.54 5.14
CA ASP A 84 -17.95 15.18 5.07
C ASP A 84 -18.81 15.84 6.16
N GLU A 85 -18.20 16.30 7.26
CA GLU A 85 -18.86 17.12 8.28
C GLU A 85 -19.01 18.60 7.87
N LEU A 86 -18.28 19.05 6.85
CA LEU A 86 -18.22 20.44 6.42
C LEU A 86 -19.08 20.68 5.16
N PRO A 87 -19.56 21.92 4.93
CA PRO A 87 -20.37 22.22 3.76
C PRO A 87 -19.57 22.10 2.46
N GLY A 88 -20.27 21.74 1.40
CA GLY A 88 -19.72 21.50 0.07
C GLY A 88 -19.71 20.02 -0.30
N ARG A 89 -19.19 19.70 -1.48
CA ARG A 89 -19.14 18.32 -1.96
C ARG A 89 -18.01 17.55 -1.27
N GLY A 90 -18.33 16.42 -0.63
CA GLY A 90 -17.34 15.49 -0.04
C GLY A 90 -16.42 14.83 -1.06
N VAL A 91 -15.49 13.99 -0.59
CA VAL A 91 -14.57 13.24 -1.45
C VAL A 91 -15.24 11.97 -1.98
N GLY A 92 -16.33 12.12 -2.74
CA GLY A 92 -17.15 10.99 -3.18
C GLY A 92 -16.40 9.98 -4.07
N GLY A 93 -16.80 8.70 -4.02
CA GLY A 93 -16.08 7.56 -4.62
C GLY A 93 -15.91 7.50 -6.15
N LYS A 94 -16.34 8.53 -6.90
CA LYS A 94 -16.01 8.69 -8.34
C LYS A 94 -14.92 9.75 -8.59
N LEU A 95 -14.49 10.47 -7.55
CA LEU A 95 -13.42 11.45 -7.66
C LEU A 95 -12.07 10.73 -7.72
N TRP A 96 -11.13 11.35 -8.41
CA TRP A 96 -9.74 10.93 -8.52
C TRP A 96 -8.85 12.15 -8.23
N THR A 97 -7.55 11.90 -8.05
CA THR A 97 -6.56 12.95 -7.89
C THR A 97 -6.74 14.05 -8.94
N PRO A 98 -6.84 15.32 -8.54
CA PRO A 98 -6.87 16.45 -9.47
C PRO A 98 -5.71 16.39 -10.46
N GLN A 99 -5.95 16.73 -11.72
CA GLN A 99 -5.00 16.53 -12.81
C GLN A 99 -3.62 17.16 -12.54
N ASN A 100 -3.60 18.38 -12.01
CA ASN A 100 -2.36 19.06 -11.62
C ASN A 100 -1.59 18.31 -10.53
N VAL A 101 -2.27 17.83 -9.49
CA VAL A 101 -1.64 17.04 -8.42
C VAL A 101 -1.11 15.72 -8.99
N GLY A 102 -1.94 15.00 -9.76
CA GLY A 102 -1.56 13.73 -10.37
C GLY A 102 -0.38 13.84 -11.32
N GLU A 103 -0.35 14.86 -12.19
CA GLU A 103 0.77 15.09 -13.10
C GLU A 103 2.07 15.44 -12.36
N ALA A 104 2.00 16.30 -11.35
CA ALA A 104 3.15 16.64 -10.53
C ALA A 104 3.74 15.39 -9.85
N PHE A 105 2.91 14.57 -9.21
CA PHE A 105 3.34 13.34 -8.55
C PHE A 105 3.83 12.27 -9.52
N GLN A 106 3.20 12.14 -10.69
CA GLN A 106 3.70 11.24 -11.74
C GLN A 106 5.12 11.62 -12.17
N ARG A 107 5.39 12.92 -12.39
CA ARG A 107 6.73 13.40 -12.76
C ARG A 107 7.73 13.30 -11.60
N MET A 108 7.31 13.52 -10.36
CA MET A 108 8.16 13.31 -9.17
C MET A 108 8.46 11.83 -8.91
N SER A 109 7.59 10.93 -9.38
CA SER A 109 7.73 9.49 -9.13
C SER A 109 8.89 8.85 -9.90
N ILE A 110 9.30 9.40 -11.04
CA ILE A 110 10.26 8.76 -11.95
C ILE A 110 11.73 9.05 -11.59
N ALA A 111 12.09 9.02 -10.31
CA ALA A 111 13.47 9.25 -9.89
C ALA A 111 14.43 8.18 -10.47
N TYR A 112 15.68 8.58 -10.70
CA TYR A 112 16.69 7.74 -11.35
C TYR A 112 17.44 6.80 -10.38
N SER A 113 17.23 6.94 -9.06
CA SER A 113 17.84 6.11 -8.02
C SER A 113 17.00 6.12 -6.74
N THR A 114 17.28 5.19 -5.82
CA THR A 114 16.66 5.13 -4.49
C THR A 114 17.00 6.37 -3.65
N GLU A 115 18.22 6.91 -3.77
CA GLU A 115 18.60 8.13 -3.05
C GLU A 115 17.88 9.36 -3.61
N ALA A 116 17.76 9.48 -4.93
CA ALA A 116 17.04 10.58 -5.57
C ALA A 116 15.55 10.56 -5.22
N PHE A 117 14.95 9.37 -5.15
CA PHE A 117 13.60 9.19 -4.64
C PHE A 117 13.49 9.58 -3.16
N ALA A 118 14.34 9.04 -2.29
CA ALA A 118 14.27 9.32 -0.86
C ALA A 118 14.40 10.82 -0.58
N ALA A 119 15.33 11.51 -1.25
CA ALA A 119 15.48 12.96 -1.12
C ALA A 119 14.24 13.73 -1.59
N ALA A 120 13.67 13.37 -2.75
CA ALA A 120 12.45 13.98 -3.27
C ALA A 120 11.24 13.71 -2.36
N TYR A 121 11.10 12.49 -1.88
CA TYR A 121 10.02 12.08 -1.00
C TYR A 121 10.11 12.77 0.36
N PHE A 122 11.30 12.90 0.94
CA PHE A 122 11.51 13.69 2.15
C PHE A 122 11.13 15.17 1.95
N TYR A 123 11.47 15.75 0.80
CA TYR A 123 11.03 17.10 0.44
C TYR A 123 9.49 17.20 0.37
N ILE A 124 8.83 16.27 -0.32
CA ILE A 124 7.36 16.21 -0.45
C ILE A 124 6.70 16.13 0.93
N LEU A 125 7.16 15.22 1.79
CA LEU A 125 6.65 15.08 3.16
C LEU A 125 6.84 16.37 3.96
N THR A 126 8.02 17.00 3.86
CA THR A 126 8.28 18.28 4.52
C THR A 126 7.29 19.36 4.05
N GLN A 127 7.00 19.44 2.75
CA GLN A 127 6.05 20.40 2.24
C GLN A 127 4.61 20.08 2.62
N LEU A 128 4.21 18.81 2.68
CA LEU A 128 2.92 18.38 3.20
C LEU A 128 2.71 18.84 4.65
N TYR A 129 3.68 18.60 5.54
CA TYR A 129 3.60 19.06 6.93
C TYR A 129 3.67 20.59 7.07
N ASN A 130 4.35 21.28 6.15
CA ASN A 130 4.27 22.75 6.08
C ASN A 130 2.85 23.21 5.71
N ARG A 131 2.13 22.51 4.83
CA ARG A 131 0.72 22.81 4.53
C ARG A 131 -0.18 22.58 5.73
N TYR A 132 0.00 21.46 6.45
CA TYR A 132 -0.72 21.23 7.71
C TYR A 132 -0.47 22.33 8.74
N SER A 133 0.79 22.72 8.92
CA SER A 133 1.18 23.79 9.85
C SER A 133 0.56 25.14 9.47
N ARG A 134 0.61 25.50 8.18
CA ARG A 134 0.00 26.73 7.67
C ARG A 134 -1.52 26.75 7.85
N LEU A 135 -2.20 25.64 7.53
CA LEU A 135 -3.64 25.52 7.75
C LEU A 135 -3.97 25.69 9.23
N ARG A 136 -3.24 25.00 10.12
CA ARG A 136 -3.46 25.11 11.56
C ARG A 136 -3.28 26.54 12.09
N MET A 137 -2.34 27.32 11.55
CA MET A 137 -2.12 28.71 11.95
C MET A 137 -3.26 29.64 11.54
N THR A 138 -4.08 29.27 10.55
CA THR A 138 -5.20 30.09 10.07
C THR A 138 -6.55 29.69 10.66
N LEU A 139 -6.64 28.52 11.33
CA LEU A 139 -7.86 28.01 11.95
C LEU A 139 -8.15 28.71 13.28
N ASP A 140 -9.42 28.98 13.56
CA ASP A 140 -9.87 29.53 14.83
C ASP A 140 -9.96 28.40 15.90
N PRO A 141 -9.41 28.58 17.11
CA PRO A 141 -9.33 27.51 18.11
C PRO A 141 -10.69 27.05 18.65
N ILE A 142 -11.76 27.83 18.50
CA ILE A 142 -13.11 27.49 18.96
C ILE A 142 -13.94 26.99 17.77
N LEU A 143 -13.98 27.75 16.67
CA LEU A 143 -14.83 27.43 15.53
C LEU A 143 -14.34 26.19 14.77
N ASP A 144 -13.02 26.04 14.66
CA ASP A 144 -12.38 24.95 13.93
C ASP A 144 -11.82 23.86 14.85
N ALA A 145 -12.23 23.83 16.13
CA ALA A 145 -11.74 22.86 17.10
C ALA A 145 -11.77 21.40 16.60
N PRO A 146 -12.85 20.90 15.94
CA PRO A 146 -12.87 19.54 15.40
C PRO A 146 -11.81 19.31 14.31
N THR A 147 -11.58 20.30 13.44
CA THR A 147 -10.53 20.24 12.42
C THR A 147 -9.16 20.18 13.07
N ILE A 148 -8.90 21.05 14.06
CA ILE A 148 -7.64 21.10 14.81
C ILE A 148 -7.34 19.76 15.48
N ASP A 149 -8.35 19.10 16.06
CA ASP A 149 -8.16 17.82 16.73
C ASP A 149 -7.78 16.69 15.78
N ARG A 150 -8.37 16.65 14.56
CA ARG A 150 -7.93 15.70 13.51
C ARG A 150 -6.50 15.97 13.07
N LEU A 151 -6.13 17.24 12.88
CA LEU A 151 -4.76 17.62 12.48
C LEU A 151 -3.72 17.26 13.56
N LYS A 152 -4.07 17.30 14.85
CA LYS A 152 -3.17 16.84 15.93
C LYS A 152 -2.86 15.36 15.81
N ILE A 153 -3.84 14.52 15.49
CA ILE A 153 -3.64 13.07 15.32
C ILE A 153 -2.70 12.80 14.14
N ILE A 154 -2.91 13.49 13.02
CA ILE A 154 -2.04 13.38 11.84
C ILE A 154 -0.59 13.78 12.18
N GLU A 155 -0.40 14.88 12.91
CA GLU A 155 0.94 15.37 13.28
C GLU A 155 1.71 14.37 14.16
N MET A 156 1.04 13.49 14.92
CA MET A 156 1.71 12.47 15.75
C MET A 156 2.57 11.50 14.92
N ASN A 157 2.20 11.28 13.65
CA ASN A 157 2.92 10.36 12.76
C ASN A 157 4.07 11.04 12.01
N ARG A 158 4.28 12.35 12.19
CA ARG A 158 5.28 13.12 11.44
C ARG A 158 6.68 12.55 11.55
N SER A 159 7.16 12.34 12.78
CA SER A 159 8.49 11.78 13.02
C SER A 159 8.67 10.43 12.34
N GLU A 160 7.70 9.51 12.48
CA GLU A 160 7.75 8.19 11.84
C GLU A 160 7.83 8.30 10.31
N LEU A 161 7.07 9.24 9.72
CA LEU A 161 7.05 9.48 8.29
C LEU A 161 8.34 10.15 7.77
N THR A 162 8.97 11.05 8.53
CA THR A 162 10.09 11.85 8.01
C THR A 162 11.47 11.35 8.37
N GLU A 163 11.66 10.80 9.57
CA GLU A 163 13.01 10.57 10.13
C GLU A 163 13.81 9.55 9.33
N TRP A 164 13.23 8.41 8.99
CA TRP A 164 13.98 7.38 8.26
C TRP A 164 14.35 7.83 6.85
N VAL A 165 13.44 8.55 6.16
CA VAL A 165 13.68 9.04 4.80
C VAL A 165 14.80 10.07 4.81
N SER A 166 14.78 10.99 5.79
CA SER A 166 15.88 11.94 5.97
C SER A 166 17.21 11.25 6.23
N GLY A 167 17.23 10.23 7.11
CA GLY A 167 18.44 9.46 7.40
C GLY A 167 18.99 8.72 6.18
N TYR A 168 18.10 8.18 5.33
CA TYR A 168 18.49 7.53 4.08
C TYR A 168 19.08 8.52 3.07
N ALA A 169 18.50 9.72 2.95
CA ALA A 169 18.92 10.73 1.97
C ALA A 169 20.11 11.60 2.44
N GLN A 170 20.33 11.73 3.75
CA GLN A 170 21.25 12.73 4.35
C GLN A 170 22.68 12.64 3.81
N PHE A 171 23.18 11.41 3.62
CA PHE A 171 24.56 11.16 3.22
C PHE A 171 24.69 10.67 1.78
N ALA A 172 23.61 10.77 0.98
CA ALA A 172 23.62 10.36 -0.41
C ALA A 172 24.73 11.07 -1.19
N TYR A 173 25.57 10.27 -1.85
CA TYR A 173 26.66 10.73 -2.73
C TYR A 173 27.70 11.65 -2.04
N ILE A 174 27.91 11.54 -0.72
CA ILE A 174 28.86 12.40 0.00
C ILE A 174 30.30 12.34 -0.55
N ASP A 175 30.68 11.24 -1.18
CA ASP A 175 31.99 11.03 -1.79
C ASP A 175 31.98 11.15 -3.33
N ASP A 176 30.82 11.49 -3.93
CA ASP A 176 30.63 11.60 -5.38
C ASP A 176 30.07 12.99 -5.76
N PRO A 177 30.96 13.95 -6.10
CA PRO A 177 30.55 15.31 -6.48
C PRO A 177 29.62 15.37 -7.70
N GLU A 178 29.79 14.51 -8.70
CA GLU A 178 28.98 14.53 -9.92
C GLU A 178 27.54 14.10 -9.60
N GLN A 179 27.38 13.01 -8.84
CA GLN A 179 26.07 12.55 -8.41
C GLN A 179 25.39 13.53 -7.45
N ARG A 180 26.14 14.29 -6.64
CA ARG A 180 25.57 15.40 -5.83
C ARG A 180 25.03 16.54 -6.68
N ILE A 181 25.72 16.91 -7.75
CA ILE A 181 25.23 17.93 -8.68
C ILE A 181 23.93 17.44 -9.34
N ARG A 182 23.91 16.18 -9.79
CA ARG A 182 22.73 15.55 -10.38
C ARG A 182 21.55 15.51 -9.40
N LEU A 183 21.79 15.11 -8.15
CA LEU A 183 20.77 15.06 -7.09
C LEU A 183 20.23 16.45 -6.77
N SER A 184 21.11 17.46 -6.70
CA SER A 184 20.72 18.85 -6.44
C SER A 184 19.81 19.38 -7.55
N GLY A 185 20.15 19.10 -8.81
CA GLY A 185 19.30 19.47 -9.94
C GLY A 185 17.95 18.75 -9.91
N TRP A 186 17.92 17.46 -9.57
CA TRP A 186 16.68 16.71 -9.43
C TRP A 186 15.77 17.30 -8.35
N LEU A 187 16.33 17.71 -7.21
CA LEU A 187 15.57 18.36 -6.15
C LEU A 187 15.04 19.75 -6.56
N GLU A 188 15.76 20.49 -7.42
CA GLU A 188 15.26 21.73 -8.00
C GLU A 188 14.05 21.47 -8.92
N PHE A 189 14.13 20.42 -9.74
CA PHE A 189 13.01 20.00 -10.58
C PHE A 189 11.78 19.63 -9.73
N VAL A 190 11.96 18.81 -8.69
CA VAL A 190 10.89 18.43 -7.73
C VAL A 190 10.30 19.66 -7.05
N ARG A 191 11.12 20.64 -6.63
CA ARG A 191 10.65 21.90 -6.05
C ARG A 191 9.80 22.69 -7.04
N THR A 192 10.22 22.74 -8.31
CA THR A 192 9.51 23.46 -9.36
C THR A 192 8.16 22.79 -9.67
N LEU A 193 8.11 21.46 -9.71
CA LEU A 193 6.87 20.69 -9.83
C LEU A 193 5.90 20.97 -8.67
N TRP A 194 6.42 20.98 -7.43
CA TRP A 194 5.61 21.28 -6.25
C TRP A 194 5.01 22.69 -6.29
N GLN A 195 5.77 23.68 -6.75
CA GLN A 195 5.29 25.05 -6.92
C GLN A 195 4.25 25.16 -8.05
N ALA A 196 4.50 24.48 -9.18
CA ALA A 196 3.58 24.45 -10.32
C ALA A 196 2.23 23.81 -9.96
N MET A 197 2.22 22.83 -9.07
CA MET A 197 0.99 22.20 -8.58
C MET A 197 0.02 23.21 -7.94
N ASP A 198 0.52 24.26 -7.29
CA ASP A 198 -0.31 25.30 -6.66
C ASP A 198 -0.75 26.41 -7.64
N THR A 199 0.03 26.68 -8.68
CA THR A 199 -0.21 27.79 -9.62
C THR A 199 -1.01 27.40 -10.86
N THR A 200 -1.07 26.12 -11.21
CA THR A 200 -1.80 25.54 -12.36
C THR A 200 -3.33 25.57 -12.22
N SER A 201 -3.86 26.36 -11.28
CA SER A 201 -5.29 26.70 -11.18
C SER A 201 -5.73 27.75 -12.21
N ASP A 202 -4.83 28.16 -13.12
CA ASP A 202 -5.06 29.21 -14.12
C ASP A 202 -6.09 28.76 -15.18
N PRO A 203 -7.28 29.41 -15.26
CA PRO A 203 -8.29 29.10 -16.26
C PRO A 203 -7.82 29.31 -17.71
N GLU A 204 -6.74 30.08 -17.92
CA GLU A 204 -6.17 30.36 -19.25
C GLU A 204 -5.06 29.39 -19.69
N GLY A 205 -4.66 28.43 -18.84
CA GLY A 205 -3.71 27.37 -19.20
C GLY A 205 -2.29 27.83 -19.55
N LYS A 206 -1.85 29.01 -19.10
CA LYS A 206 -0.53 29.57 -19.46
C LYS A 206 0.61 29.12 -18.56
N ALA A 207 0.33 28.62 -17.35
CA ALA A 207 1.33 28.02 -16.48
C ALA A 207 1.41 26.51 -16.74
N GLY A 208 2.40 26.05 -17.50
CA GLY A 208 2.68 24.63 -17.71
C GLY A 208 3.62 24.06 -16.65
N PHE A 209 3.63 22.72 -16.48
CA PHE A 209 4.68 22.05 -15.73
C PHE A 209 6.04 22.24 -16.43
N PRO A 210 7.15 22.38 -15.67
CA PRO A 210 8.49 22.49 -16.25
C PRO A 210 8.80 21.27 -17.13
N ASP A 211 9.58 21.48 -18.18
CA ASP A 211 10.20 20.39 -18.93
C ASP A 211 11.08 19.54 -18.01
N PHE A 212 11.28 18.27 -18.38
CA PHE A 212 12.21 17.42 -17.66
C PHE A 212 13.62 18.04 -17.64
N PRO A 213 14.40 17.81 -16.58
CA PRO A 213 15.77 18.31 -16.53
C PRO A 213 16.59 17.78 -17.72
N VAL A 214 17.58 18.57 -18.14
CA VAL A 214 18.45 18.29 -19.31
C VAL A 214 19.17 16.94 -19.22
N TYR A 215 19.39 16.42 -18.00
CA TYR A 215 19.76 15.02 -17.78
C TYR A 215 18.47 14.20 -17.73
N GLU A 216 18.03 13.73 -18.89
CA GLU A 216 16.86 12.86 -18.99
C GLU A 216 16.99 11.68 -18.02
N VAL A 217 15.88 11.32 -17.36
CA VAL A 217 15.78 10.03 -16.71
C VAL A 217 15.62 9.00 -17.83
N GLU A 218 16.72 8.61 -18.47
CA GLU A 218 16.69 7.65 -19.59
C GLU A 218 16.01 6.33 -19.18
N LYS A 219 16.20 5.92 -17.92
CA LYS A 219 15.53 4.78 -17.28
C LYS A 219 15.27 5.07 -15.81
N PRO A 220 14.01 5.25 -15.40
CA PRO A 220 13.70 5.47 -13.99
C PRO A 220 13.94 4.18 -13.18
N ALA A 221 14.40 4.32 -11.93
CA ALA A 221 14.63 3.19 -11.04
C ALA A 221 13.31 2.65 -10.45
N GLY A 222 12.28 3.50 -10.41
CA GLY A 222 10.90 3.20 -10.03
C GLY A 222 9.97 4.30 -10.56
N PRO A 223 8.68 4.29 -10.22
CA PRO A 223 7.98 3.27 -9.45
C PRO A 223 7.77 2.00 -10.28
N VAL A 224 7.36 0.91 -9.62
CA VAL A 224 7.01 -0.40 -10.21
C VAL A 224 8.05 -0.92 -11.21
N PRO A 225 9.31 -1.13 -10.77
CA PRO A 225 10.37 -1.56 -11.67
C PRO A 225 10.02 -2.90 -12.31
N ALA A 226 10.49 -3.11 -13.54
CA ALA A 226 10.28 -4.38 -14.27
C ALA A 226 10.96 -5.59 -13.58
N LYS A 227 11.90 -5.34 -12.68
CA LYS A 227 12.54 -6.33 -11.83
C LYS A 227 12.65 -5.75 -10.41
N ALA A 228 12.10 -6.46 -9.43
CA ALA A 228 12.24 -6.10 -8.03
C ALA A 228 13.71 -6.23 -7.57
N ALA A 229 14.18 -5.27 -6.79
CA ALA A 229 15.47 -5.34 -6.10
C ALA A 229 15.40 -6.36 -4.96
N VAL A 230 16.54 -7.00 -4.67
CA VAL A 230 16.63 -8.11 -3.73
C VAL A 230 17.69 -7.81 -2.70
N ASP A 231 17.35 -7.98 -1.43
CA ASP A 231 18.29 -7.90 -0.32
C ASP A 231 19.19 -9.16 -0.32
N PRO A 232 20.52 -9.01 -0.36
CA PRO A 232 21.44 -10.17 -0.33
C PRO A 232 21.30 -11.05 0.91
N ARG A 233 20.77 -10.53 2.03
CA ARG A 233 20.50 -11.30 3.26
C ARG A 233 19.32 -12.27 3.13
N TYR A 234 18.55 -12.16 2.05
CA TYR A 234 17.35 -12.93 1.75
C TYR A 234 17.50 -13.63 0.38
N PRO A 235 18.35 -14.66 0.27
CA PRO A 235 18.65 -15.31 -1.01
C PRO A 235 17.42 -16.00 -1.59
N LEU A 236 17.18 -15.85 -2.90
CA LEU A 236 15.97 -16.34 -3.54
C LEU A 236 16.00 -17.85 -3.81
N VAL A 237 14.84 -18.49 -3.69
CA VAL A 237 14.61 -19.87 -4.12
C VAL A 237 14.71 -20.02 -5.64
N ASP A 238 15.28 -21.14 -6.08
CA ASP A 238 15.28 -21.53 -7.49
C ASP A 238 13.92 -22.13 -7.88
N LEU A 239 13.04 -21.27 -8.40
CA LEU A 239 11.69 -21.67 -8.84
C LEU A 239 11.69 -22.62 -10.06
N THR A 240 12.84 -22.87 -10.70
CA THR A 240 12.93 -23.93 -11.73
C THR A 240 12.98 -25.32 -11.12
N LYS A 241 13.36 -25.42 -9.83
CA LYS A 241 13.48 -26.69 -9.09
C LYS A 241 12.33 -26.92 -8.13
N TYR A 242 11.78 -25.85 -7.55
CA TYR A 242 10.75 -25.93 -6.52
C TYR A 242 9.53 -25.09 -6.89
N LYS A 243 8.33 -25.55 -6.51
CA LYS A 243 7.08 -24.84 -6.76
C LYS A 243 6.97 -23.52 -5.98
N SER A 244 7.57 -23.46 -4.79
CA SER A 244 7.66 -22.24 -3.97
C SER A 244 8.81 -22.36 -2.97
N ALA A 245 9.13 -21.26 -2.28
CA ALA A 245 10.10 -21.22 -1.20
C ALA A 245 9.75 -22.18 -0.04
N MET A 246 8.46 -22.39 0.21
CA MET A 246 7.96 -23.27 1.28
C MET A 246 8.33 -24.73 1.05
N PHE A 247 8.53 -25.14 -0.21
CA PHE A 247 8.82 -26.53 -0.57
C PHE A 247 10.32 -26.84 -0.68
N ASP A 248 11.22 -25.90 -0.35
CA ASP A 248 12.66 -26.20 -0.38
C ASP A 248 13.02 -27.12 0.81
N PRO A 249 13.44 -28.38 0.57
CA PRO A 249 13.82 -29.32 1.63
C PRO A 249 15.10 -28.89 2.37
N LYS A 250 15.84 -27.90 1.84
CA LYS A 250 17.02 -27.33 2.51
C LYS A 250 16.66 -26.33 3.61
N SER A 251 15.42 -25.89 3.68
CA SER A 251 14.98 -24.98 4.74
C SER A 251 15.24 -25.62 6.12
N PRO A 252 15.92 -24.95 7.06
CA PRO A 252 16.23 -25.49 8.38
C PRO A 252 15.01 -25.92 9.20
N THR A 253 13.84 -25.40 8.87
CA THR A 253 12.56 -25.72 9.53
C THR A 253 11.70 -26.67 8.71
N HIS A 254 12.19 -27.16 7.56
CA HIS A 254 11.42 -28.00 6.66
C HIS A 254 10.90 -29.25 7.39
N GLY A 255 9.59 -29.53 7.24
CA GLY A 255 8.97 -30.69 7.85
C GLY A 255 8.80 -30.60 9.37
N SER A 256 8.81 -29.41 9.98
CA SER A 256 8.47 -29.19 11.38
C SER A 256 7.43 -28.08 11.54
N VAL A 257 6.82 -27.94 12.72
CA VAL A 257 5.85 -26.85 12.99
C VAL A 257 6.51 -25.46 12.90
N LYS A 258 7.82 -25.34 13.17
CA LYS A 258 8.57 -24.08 12.99
C LYS A 258 8.55 -23.57 11.56
N HIS A 259 8.25 -24.43 10.58
CA HIS A 259 8.12 -23.97 9.20
C HIS A 259 6.97 -22.98 9.02
N MET A 260 5.95 -23.01 9.88
CA MET A 260 4.90 -21.98 9.88
C MET A 260 5.48 -20.58 10.12
N VAL A 261 6.48 -20.46 11.00
CA VAL A 261 7.19 -19.19 11.24
C VAL A 261 7.91 -18.71 9.98
N PHE A 262 8.51 -19.63 9.22
CA PHE A 262 9.15 -19.28 7.95
C PHE A 262 8.14 -18.89 6.87
N ILE A 263 6.99 -19.57 6.81
CA ILE A 263 5.90 -19.20 5.90
C ILE A 263 5.51 -17.74 6.17
N ASN A 264 5.26 -17.37 7.43
CA ASN A 264 4.98 -15.97 7.78
C ASN A 264 6.12 -15.04 7.39
N ALA A 265 7.36 -15.41 7.70
CA ALA A 265 8.52 -14.61 7.33
C ALA A 265 8.55 -14.31 5.81
N SER A 266 8.13 -15.25 4.97
CA SER A 266 8.19 -15.14 3.50
C SER A 266 7.12 -14.23 2.87
N GLU A 267 6.15 -13.75 3.66
CA GLU A 267 5.01 -12.94 3.17
C GLU A 267 5.40 -11.55 2.66
N MET A 268 6.66 -11.11 2.85
CA MET A 268 7.19 -9.92 2.16
C MET A 268 7.01 -10.01 0.63
N SER A 269 7.13 -11.21 0.05
CA SER A 269 6.94 -11.40 -1.38
C SER A 269 5.49 -11.12 -1.84
N ALA A 270 4.51 -11.44 -0.99
CA ALA A 270 3.11 -11.10 -1.22
C ALA A 270 2.90 -9.59 -1.06
N ALA A 271 3.44 -9.00 0.01
CA ALA A 271 3.41 -7.56 0.25
C ALA A 271 3.95 -6.76 -0.95
N GLU A 272 5.15 -7.11 -1.44
CA GLU A 272 5.75 -6.47 -2.61
C GLU A 272 4.86 -6.58 -3.86
N THR A 273 4.29 -7.77 -4.11
CA THR A 273 3.39 -7.97 -5.25
C THR A 273 2.12 -7.11 -5.13
N MET A 274 1.59 -6.94 -3.91
CA MET A 274 0.46 -6.06 -3.64
C MET A 274 0.78 -4.58 -3.89
N THR A 275 2.03 -4.15 -3.79
CA THR A 275 2.37 -2.74 -4.08
C THR A 275 2.27 -2.42 -5.56
N TYR A 276 2.60 -3.37 -6.45
CA TYR A 276 2.34 -3.26 -7.89
C TYR A 276 0.85 -3.11 -8.16
N LEU A 277 0.01 -3.88 -7.47
CA LEU A 277 -1.44 -3.77 -7.58
C LEU A 277 -1.95 -2.41 -7.11
N TYR A 278 -1.53 -1.97 -5.93
CA TYR A 278 -1.94 -0.69 -5.36
C TYR A 278 -1.59 0.49 -6.28
N TYR A 279 -0.38 0.47 -6.84
CA TYR A 279 0.08 1.50 -7.75
C TYR A 279 -0.58 1.38 -9.14
N GLY A 280 -0.67 0.16 -9.67
CA GLY A 280 -1.11 -0.10 -11.04
C GLY A 280 -2.62 0.03 -11.26
N VAL A 281 -3.43 -0.27 -10.25
CA VAL A 281 -4.88 -0.11 -10.33
C VAL A 281 -5.26 1.36 -10.11
N LEU A 282 -6.03 1.91 -11.04
CA LEU A 282 -6.46 3.31 -11.05
C LEU A 282 -7.97 3.39 -10.87
N ARG A 283 -8.47 4.52 -10.35
CA ARG A 283 -9.90 4.87 -10.34
C ARG A 283 -10.83 3.84 -9.69
N MET A 284 -10.31 3.05 -8.76
CA MET A 284 -11.14 2.29 -7.81
C MET A 284 -11.71 3.24 -6.74
N PRO A 285 -12.82 2.87 -6.06
CA PRO A 285 -13.31 3.62 -4.91
C PRO A 285 -12.22 3.79 -3.84
N MET A 286 -12.20 4.90 -3.10
CA MET A 286 -11.14 5.19 -2.12
C MET A 286 -10.99 4.11 -1.03
N ASP A 287 -12.11 3.55 -0.57
CA ASP A 287 -12.14 2.36 0.29
C ASP A 287 -11.24 1.20 -0.19
N PHE A 288 -11.10 1.00 -1.50
CA PHE A 288 -10.22 -0.04 -2.04
C PHE A 288 -8.78 0.24 -1.65
N TYR A 289 -8.33 1.48 -1.79
CA TYR A 289 -6.99 1.86 -1.41
C TYR A 289 -6.80 1.77 0.11
N TYR A 290 -7.82 2.11 0.91
CA TYR A 290 -7.74 1.91 2.37
C TYR A 290 -7.57 0.44 2.77
N ASP A 291 -8.38 -0.43 2.18
CA ASP A 291 -8.39 -1.85 2.49
C ASP A 291 -7.11 -2.53 1.98
N VAL A 292 -6.66 -2.21 0.77
CA VAL A 292 -5.41 -2.77 0.20
C VAL A 292 -4.19 -2.24 0.95
N ALA A 293 -4.12 -0.96 1.32
CA ALA A 293 -3.01 -0.45 2.11
C ALA A 293 -2.92 -1.13 3.49
N ARG A 294 -4.06 -1.37 4.12
CA ARG A 294 -4.13 -2.15 5.37
C ARG A 294 -3.65 -3.58 5.16
N HIS A 295 -4.14 -4.27 4.14
CA HIS A 295 -3.73 -5.64 3.82
C HIS A 295 -2.23 -5.72 3.53
N THR A 296 -1.69 -4.88 2.64
CA THR A 296 -0.24 -4.86 2.36
C THR A 296 0.60 -4.63 3.63
N TRP A 297 0.14 -3.74 4.52
CA TRP A 297 0.82 -3.52 5.81
C TRP A 297 0.78 -4.75 6.71
N ASP A 298 -0.33 -5.49 6.72
CA ASP A 298 -0.46 -6.71 7.50
C ASP A 298 0.50 -7.79 7.00
N GLU A 299 0.65 -7.98 5.68
CA GLU A 299 1.65 -8.89 5.09
C GLU A 299 3.09 -8.52 5.50
N VAL A 300 3.42 -7.23 5.54
CA VAL A 300 4.72 -6.75 6.04
C VAL A 300 4.87 -7.08 7.53
N ARG A 301 3.83 -6.90 8.34
CA ARG A 301 3.88 -7.25 9.77
C ARG A 301 4.04 -8.75 9.97
N HIS A 302 3.37 -9.56 9.16
CA HIS A 302 3.49 -11.01 9.22
C HIS A 302 4.90 -11.48 8.86
N SER A 303 5.48 -10.86 7.82
CA SER A 303 6.90 -11.05 7.50
C SER A 303 7.82 -10.61 8.64
N GLN A 304 7.58 -9.45 9.25
CA GLN A 304 8.37 -8.94 10.37
C GLN A 304 8.28 -9.82 11.62
N MET A 305 7.09 -10.28 11.97
CA MET A 305 6.92 -11.17 13.13
C MET A 305 7.61 -12.53 12.87
N GLY A 306 7.53 -13.05 11.64
CA GLY A 306 8.17 -14.30 11.23
C GLY A 306 9.69 -14.20 11.26
N VAL A 307 10.28 -13.21 10.57
CA VAL A 307 11.73 -12.97 10.57
C VAL A 307 12.25 -12.78 12.00
N ARG A 308 11.59 -11.94 12.80
CA ARG A 308 11.97 -11.72 14.21
C ARG A 308 11.98 -13.04 14.98
N ARG A 309 10.98 -13.91 14.78
CA ARG A 309 10.89 -15.18 15.49
C ARG A 309 11.95 -16.18 15.01
N LEU A 310 12.25 -16.25 13.72
CA LEU A 310 13.36 -17.07 13.20
C LEU A 310 14.70 -16.67 13.84
N LEU A 311 14.98 -15.36 13.93
CA LEU A 311 16.18 -14.85 14.59
C LEU A 311 16.22 -15.22 16.08
N GLN A 312 15.09 -15.13 16.80
CA GLN A 312 14.99 -15.54 18.20
C GLN A 312 15.22 -17.04 18.42
N MET A 313 14.88 -17.88 17.42
CA MET A 313 15.16 -19.32 17.43
C MET A 313 16.63 -19.65 17.10
N GLY A 314 17.45 -18.64 16.75
CA GLY A 314 18.88 -18.79 16.46
C GLY A 314 19.20 -19.01 14.99
N TYR A 315 18.21 -18.93 14.09
CA TYR A 315 18.45 -19.00 12.66
C TYR A 315 18.90 -17.65 12.10
N LYS A 316 19.53 -17.69 10.93
CA LYS A 316 19.87 -16.52 10.10
C LYS A 316 19.02 -16.51 8.84
N THR A 317 18.76 -15.33 8.29
CA THR A 317 17.91 -15.19 7.10
C THR A 317 18.55 -15.85 5.87
N GLU A 318 19.88 -15.89 5.80
CA GLU A 318 20.65 -16.51 4.72
C GLU A 318 20.57 -18.04 4.69
N GLU A 319 20.08 -18.67 5.76
CA GLU A 319 19.86 -20.12 5.82
C GLU A 319 18.58 -20.56 5.11
N PHE A 320 17.71 -19.61 4.74
CA PHE A 320 16.46 -19.87 4.05
C PHE A 320 16.50 -19.40 2.60
N ALA A 321 15.76 -20.08 1.74
CA ALA A 321 15.53 -19.65 0.37
C ALA A 321 14.17 -18.93 0.26
N TRP A 322 14.19 -17.64 -0.07
CA TRP A 322 13.03 -16.76 -0.02
C TRP A 322 12.29 -16.70 -1.35
N HIS A 323 10.98 -16.47 -1.29
CA HIS A 323 10.18 -16.35 -2.51
C HIS A 323 10.44 -15.00 -3.19
N PRO A 324 10.67 -14.93 -4.51
CA PRO A 324 10.78 -13.66 -5.21
C PRO A 324 9.43 -12.93 -5.26
N CYS A 325 9.47 -11.60 -5.32
CA CYS A 325 8.30 -10.81 -5.70
C CYS A 325 7.80 -11.22 -7.09
N THR A 326 6.48 -11.37 -7.24
CA THR A 326 5.87 -11.54 -8.56
C THR A 326 5.64 -10.16 -9.17
N VAL A 327 6.47 -9.76 -10.14
CA VAL A 327 6.29 -8.47 -10.82
C VAL A 327 5.06 -8.50 -11.71
N LEU A 328 4.09 -7.62 -11.43
CA LEU A 328 2.91 -7.42 -12.27
C LEU A 328 3.18 -6.26 -13.25
N SER A 329 3.65 -6.58 -14.47
CA SER A 329 4.00 -5.57 -15.49
C SER A 329 3.10 -5.63 -16.75
N GLY A 330 3.20 -4.55 -17.55
CA GLY A 330 2.47 -4.24 -18.80
C GLY A 330 2.09 -5.39 -19.73
N TYR A 331 2.90 -6.45 -19.76
CA TYR A 331 2.76 -7.55 -20.70
C TYR A 331 1.69 -8.59 -20.31
N ASN A 332 1.21 -8.61 -19.05
CA ASN A 332 0.17 -9.53 -18.56
C ASN A 332 -1.13 -8.80 -18.12
N PHE A 333 -1.38 -7.59 -18.62
CA PHE A 333 -2.23 -6.60 -17.94
C PHE A 333 -3.72 -6.94 -17.77
N LYS A 334 -4.34 -7.65 -18.72
CA LYS A 334 -5.79 -7.91 -18.66
C LYS A 334 -6.05 -9.18 -17.84
N GLY A 335 -6.29 -8.99 -16.56
CA GLY A 335 -6.64 -10.07 -15.62
C GLY A 335 -5.61 -10.27 -14.52
N ALA A 336 -4.32 -9.93 -14.72
CA ALA A 336 -3.28 -10.24 -13.72
C ALA A 336 -3.53 -9.63 -12.34
N PHE A 337 -3.99 -8.37 -12.24
CA PHE A 337 -4.28 -7.76 -10.93
C PHE A 337 -5.50 -8.40 -10.25
N PRO A 338 -6.69 -8.48 -10.89
CA PRO A 338 -7.83 -9.18 -10.29
C PRO A 338 -7.53 -10.65 -9.97
N GLU A 339 -6.81 -11.36 -10.85
CA GLU A 339 -6.44 -12.77 -10.65
C GLU A 339 -5.47 -12.95 -9.51
N PHE A 340 -4.43 -12.12 -9.43
CA PHE A 340 -3.47 -12.15 -8.32
C PHE A 340 -4.19 -11.94 -7.00
N TYR A 341 -4.96 -10.86 -6.89
CA TYR A 341 -5.62 -10.51 -5.63
C TYR A 341 -6.71 -11.49 -5.25
N ALA A 342 -7.48 -12.00 -6.21
CA ALA A 342 -8.44 -13.07 -5.96
C ALA A 342 -7.74 -14.37 -5.55
N SER A 343 -6.61 -14.73 -6.17
CA SER A 343 -5.84 -15.92 -5.75
C SER A 343 -5.25 -15.75 -4.36
N LEU A 344 -4.76 -14.57 -4.00
CA LEU A 344 -4.25 -14.31 -2.65
C LEU A 344 -5.40 -14.45 -1.63
N THR A 345 -6.42 -13.61 -1.77
CA THR A 345 -7.50 -13.44 -0.77
C THR A 345 -8.56 -14.54 -0.76
N MET A 346 -8.79 -15.25 -1.86
CA MET A 346 -9.86 -16.25 -1.99
C MET A 346 -9.35 -17.69 -2.09
N VAL A 347 -8.03 -17.88 -2.17
CA VAL A 347 -7.40 -19.21 -2.21
C VAL A 347 -6.33 -19.35 -1.13
N MET A 348 -5.28 -18.52 -1.17
CA MET A 348 -4.14 -18.66 -0.26
C MET A 348 -4.55 -18.42 1.19
N GLU A 349 -5.25 -17.33 1.49
CA GLU A 349 -5.67 -17.04 2.88
C GLU A 349 -6.69 -18.03 3.44
N PRO A 350 -7.77 -18.38 2.71
CA PRO A 350 -8.68 -19.41 3.20
C PRO A 350 -7.98 -20.74 3.48
N CYS A 351 -7.05 -21.15 2.63
CA CYS A 351 -6.34 -22.42 2.80
C CYS A 351 -5.29 -22.39 3.90
N SER A 352 -4.79 -21.22 4.29
CA SER A 352 -3.80 -21.09 5.36
C SER A 352 -4.42 -21.31 6.75
N PHE A 353 -5.73 -21.05 6.95
CA PHE A 353 -6.39 -21.15 8.27
C PHE A 353 -6.26 -22.51 8.96
N ILE A 354 -6.48 -23.62 8.24
CA ILE A 354 -6.45 -24.96 8.85
C ILE A 354 -5.04 -25.25 9.39
N LYS A 355 -4.03 -24.90 8.59
CA LYS A 355 -2.62 -25.07 8.95
C LYS A 355 -2.24 -24.17 10.12
N LYS A 356 -2.52 -22.87 10.04
CA LYS A 356 -2.25 -21.88 11.11
C LYS A 356 -2.92 -22.31 12.43
N ARG A 357 -4.16 -22.79 12.38
CA ARG A 357 -4.88 -23.28 13.57
C ARG A 357 -4.23 -24.51 14.20
N LYS A 358 -3.83 -25.51 13.40
CA LYS A 358 -3.12 -26.68 13.92
C LYS A 358 -1.74 -26.32 14.50
N SER A 359 -1.06 -25.34 13.89
CA SER A 359 0.22 -24.85 14.38
C SER A 359 0.12 -24.20 15.76
N ILE A 360 -0.98 -23.50 16.07
CA ILE A 360 -1.23 -22.88 17.40
C ILE A 360 -1.16 -23.94 18.50
N ASP A 361 -1.98 -24.99 18.40
CA ASP A 361 -2.03 -26.05 19.41
C ASP A 361 -0.66 -26.74 19.54
N SER A 362 -0.02 -27.04 18.41
CA SER A 362 1.31 -27.67 18.35
C SER A 362 2.41 -26.79 18.98
N PHE A 363 2.42 -25.48 18.72
CA PHE A 363 3.37 -24.57 19.34
C PHE A 363 3.22 -24.54 20.86
N LEU A 364 1.99 -24.56 21.39
CA LEU A 364 1.73 -24.64 22.82
C LEU A 364 2.23 -25.96 23.42
N GLU A 365 1.99 -27.09 22.75
CA GLU A 365 2.46 -28.41 23.16
C GLU A 365 3.99 -28.48 23.25
N HIS A 366 4.70 -27.81 22.34
CA HIS A 366 6.17 -27.71 22.32
C HIS A 366 6.73 -26.59 23.23
N GLY A 367 5.88 -25.90 23.99
CA GLY A 367 6.32 -24.84 24.90
C GLY A 367 6.76 -23.54 24.22
N ASP A 368 6.23 -23.25 23.02
CA ASP A 368 6.43 -22.00 22.28
C ASP A 368 5.18 -21.11 22.23
N PRO A 369 4.81 -20.46 23.35
CA PRO A 369 3.64 -19.59 23.38
C PRO A 369 3.77 -18.37 22.47
N MET A 370 5.00 -17.96 22.13
CA MET A 370 5.21 -16.80 21.26
C MET A 370 4.78 -17.12 19.82
N SER A 371 5.21 -18.25 19.26
CA SER A 371 4.80 -18.64 17.91
C SER A 371 3.30 -18.97 17.83
N SER A 372 2.71 -19.50 18.90
CA SER A 372 1.25 -19.64 19.02
C SER A 372 0.53 -18.30 18.85
N VAL A 373 0.87 -17.30 19.67
CA VAL A 373 0.24 -15.98 19.62
C VAL A 373 0.48 -15.27 18.27
N GLN A 374 1.65 -15.48 17.64
CA GLN A 374 1.89 -14.96 16.30
C GLN A 374 0.90 -15.53 15.28
N SER A 375 0.69 -16.85 15.28
CA SER A 375 -0.29 -17.49 14.42
C SER A 375 -1.74 -17.07 14.74
N GLU A 376 -2.05 -16.69 15.97
CA GLU A 376 -3.37 -16.15 16.33
C GLU A 376 -3.62 -14.76 15.72
N TYR A 377 -2.66 -13.83 15.84
CA TYR A 377 -2.75 -12.50 15.23
C TYR A 377 -2.83 -12.57 13.72
N ASP A 378 -2.01 -13.45 13.13
CA ASP A 378 -2.04 -13.77 11.72
C ASP A 378 -3.45 -14.20 11.27
N ILE A 379 -4.04 -15.22 11.89
CA ILE A 379 -5.42 -15.65 11.59
C ILE A 379 -6.44 -14.52 11.73
N ALA A 380 -6.27 -13.63 12.71
CA ALA A 380 -7.17 -12.50 12.89
C ALA A 380 -7.12 -11.55 11.69
N ASP A 381 -5.92 -11.26 11.18
CA ASP A 381 -5.71 -10.44 9.99
C ASP A 381 -6.21 -11.17 8.72
N GLU A 382 -5.96 -12.47 8.56
CA GLU A 382 -6.39 -13.21 7.37
C GLU A 382 -7.90 -13.24 7.18
N ARG A 383 -8.66 -13.24 8.28
CA ARG A 383 -10.13 -13.12 8.21
C ARG A 383 -10.54 -11.81 7.56
N LEU A 384 -9.81 -10.73 7.85
CA LEU A 384 -10.03 -9.43 7.25
C LEU A 384 -9.63 -9.45 5.77
N HIS A 385 -8.51 -10.08 5.41
CA HIS A 385 -8.04 -10.21 4.03
C HIS A 385 -9.05 -10.94 3.13
N VAL A 386 -9.64 -12.05 3.62
CA VAL A 386 -10.71 -12.76 2.90
C VAL A 386 -11.93 -11.85 2.68
N ASN A 387 -12.28 -11.01 3.65
CA ASN A 387 -13.40 -10.08 3.50
C ASN A 387 -13.09 -8.97 2.48
N PHE A 388 -11.84 -8.49 2.42
CA PHE A 388 -11.38 -7.59 1.37
C PHE A 388 -11.46 -8.26 -0.01
N GLY A 389 -11.03 -9.52 -0.12
CA GLY A 389 -11.18 -10.33 -1.34
C GLY A 389 -12.62 -10.42 -1.84
N LYS A 390 -13.57 -10.67 -0.94
CA LYS A 390 -15.01 -10.68 -1.25
C LYS A 390 -15.54 -9.31 -1.68
N LYS A 391 -15.08 -8.24 -1.03
CA LYS A 391 -15.49 -6.85 -1.32
C LYS A 391 -14.98 -6.37 -2.67
N TRP A 392 -13.75 -6.72 -3.04
CA TRP A 392 -13.03 -6.12 -4.17
C TRP A 392 -12.83 -7.05 -5.36
N GLY A 393 -12.82 -8.38 -5.17
CA GLY A 393 -12.57 -9.37 -6.21
C GLY A 393 -13.40 -9.12 -7.46
N ALA A 394 -14.73 -9.13 -7.32
CA ALA A 394 -15.65 -8.85 -8.43
C ALA A 394 -15.50 -7.44 -9.01
N LYS A 395 -15.38 -6.43 -8.13
CA LYS A 395 -15.27 -5.02 -8.55
C LYS A 395 -14.05 -4.73 -9.42
N MET A 396 -12.92 -5.39 -9.16
CA MET A 396 -11.73 -5.20 -10.01
C MET A 396 -11.93 -5.82 -11.40
N TYR A 397 -12.67 -6.92 -11.53
CA TYR A 397 -13.02 -7.47 -12.84
C TYR A 397 -14.02 -6.58 -13.58
N GLU A 398 -15.04 -6.05 -12.89
CA GLU A 398 -15.96 -5.05 -13.46
C GLU A 398 -15.20 -3.82 -13.98
N HIS A 399 -14.16 -3.39 -13.26
CA HIS A 399 -13.34 -2.25 -13.64
C HIS A 399 -12.50 -2.47 -14.91
N ILE A 400 -12.26 -3.73 -15.30
CA ILE A 400 -11.53 -4.10 -16.52
C ILE A 400 -12.43 -4.65 -17.64
N ASP A 401 -13.72 -4.33 -17.59
CA ASP A 401 -14.77 -4.79 -18.52
C ASP A 401 -15.01 -6.32 -18.52
N ASP A 402 -14.68 -7.02 -17.42
CA ASP A 402 -15.00 -8.44 -17.20
C ASP A 402 -16.13 -8.54 -16.16
N LEU A 403 -17.38 -8.73 -16.59
CA LEU A 403 -18.53 -8.82 -15.70
C LEU A 403 -18.56 -10.19 -15.00
N VAL A 404 -18.11 -10.25 -13.73
CA VAL A 404 -18.15 -11.45 -12.89
C VAL A 404 -18.66 -11.17 -11.48
N THR A 405 -19.40 -12.11 -10.90
CA THR A 405 -19.87 -12.07 -9.51
C THR A 405 -18.79 -12.53 -8.53
N ALA A 406 -18.90 -12.18 -7.24
CA ALA A 406 -17.93 -12.61 -6.20
C ALA A 406 -17.80 -14.14 -6.08
N GLN A 407 -18.91 -14.88 -6.15
CA GLN A 407 -18.90 -16.35 -6.12
C GLN A 407 -18.22 -16.94 -7.36
N SER A 408 -18.45 -16.35 -8.54
CA SER A 408 -17.74 -16.76 -9.76
C SER A 408 -16.25 -16.43 -9.71
N VAL A 409 -15.86 -15.32 -9.06
CA VAL A 409 -14.44 -14.95 -8.88
C VAL A 409 -13.73 -15.95 -7.97
N GLU A 410 -14.34 -16.35 -6.86
CA GLU A 410 -13.78 -17.37 -5.96
C GLU A 410 -13.56 -18.70 -6.70
N ARG A 411 -14.59 -19.19 -7.42
CA ARG A 411 -14.50 -20.43 -8.19
C ARG A 411 -13.45 -20.35 -9.30
N LYS A 412 -13.41 -19.22 -10.03
CA LYS A 412 -12.41 -18.95 -11.09
C LYS A 412 -11.00 -18.92 -10.51
N ALA A 413 -10.78 -18.26 -9.37
CA ALA A 413 -9.49 -18.21 -8.70
C ALA A 413 -9.00 -19.61 -8.26
N LYS A 414 -9.87 -20.42 -7.66
CA LYS A 414 -9.56 -21.83 -7.31
C LYS A 414 -9.17 -22.65 -8.54
N GLN A 415 -9.92 -22.53 -9.62
CA GLN A 415 -9.65 -23.23 -10.88
C GLN A 415 -8.29 -22.84 -11.46
N MET A 416 -8.01 -21.53 -11.54
CA MET A 416 -6.76 -21.01 -12.08
C MET A 416 -5.55 -21.38 -11.23
N HIS A 417 -5.70 -21.40 -9.91
CA HIS A 417 -4.65 -21.80 -8.99
C HIS A 417 -4.22 -23.26 -9.26
N LEU A 418 -5.18 -24.19 -9.35
CA LEU A 418 -4.88 -25.59 -9.67
C LEU A 418 -4.25 -25.76 -11.06
N GLN A 419 -4.72 -25.01 -12.06
CA GLN A 419 -4.11 -25.04 -13.39
C GLN A 419 -2.66 -24.56 -13.37
N LYS A 420 -2.35 -23.46 -12.65
CA LYS A 420 -0.98 -22.97 -12.45
C LYS A 420 -0.08 -23.97 -11.74
N MET A 421 -0.65 -24.82 -10.88
CA MET A 421 0.08 -25.90 -10.22
C MET A 421 0.31 -27.15 -11.08
N GLY A 422 -0.25 -27.18 -12.31
CA GLY A 422 -0.04 -28.22 -13.30
C GLY A 422 -1.07 -29.35 -13.30
N TYR A 423 -2.25 -29.18 -12.69
CA TYR A 423 -3.30 -30.20 -12.65
C TYR A 423 -4.13 -30.28 -13.94
N SER A 424 -4.59 -31.48 -14.28
CA SER A 424 -5.48 -31.73 -15.43
C SER A 424 -6.90 -31.19 -15.19
N ALA A 425 -7.65 -30.95 -16.26
CA ALA A 425 -9.03 -30.43 -16.15
C ALA A 425 -9.98 -31.37 -15.37
N GLU A 426 -9.75 -32.69 -15.45
CA GLU A 426 -10.54 -33.69 -14.72
C GLU A 426 -10.23 -33.69 -13.21
N GLU A 427 -8.95 -33.54 -12.84
CA GLU A 427 -8.55 -33.38 -11.44
C GLU A 427 -9.12 -32.09 -10.86
N VAL A 428 -8.99 -30.99 -11.60
CA VAL A 428 -9.55 -29.68 -11.21
C VAL A 428 -11.04 -29.78 -10.92
N ASN A 429 -11.83 -30.37 -11.82
CA ASN A 429 -13.28 -30.51 -11.62
C ASN A 429 -13.65 -31.37 -10.40
N ARG A 430 -12.79 -32.32 -9.99
CA ARG A 430 -13.03 -33.18 -8.82
C ARG A 430 -12.85 -32.43 -7.51
N VAL A 431 -11.83 -31.56 -7.42
CA VAL A 431 -11.43 -30.92 -6.16
C VAL A 431 -12.01 -29.52 -5.95
N LEU A 432 -12.56 -28.89 -7.01
CA LEU A 432 -13.06 -27.51 -6.96
C LEU A 432 -14.07 -27.23 -5.83
N ASP A 433 -14.90 -28.21 -5.51
CA ASP A 433 -15.96 -28.08 -4.50
C ASP A 433 -15.59 -28.70 -3.14
N HIS A 434 -14.48 -29.45 -3.04
CA HIS A 434 -14.02 -30.08 -1.80
C HIS A 434 -12.85 -29.32 -1.17
N PHE A 435 -13.20 -28.38 -0.28
CA PHE A 435 -12.24 -27.44 0.32
C PHE A 435 -11.02 -28.09 1.01
N PRO A 436 -11.15 -29.16 1.82
CA PRO A 436 -9.99 -29.80 2.43
C PRO A 436 -9.00 -30.40 1.42
N GLU A 437 -9.50 -30.98 0.32
CA GLU A 437 -8.63 -31.55 -0.73
C GLU A 437 -7.95 -30.44 -1.51
N PHE A 438 -8.69 -29.39 -1.88
CA PHE A 438 -8.15 -28.21 -2.55
C PHE A 438 -6.98 -27.57 -1.78
N CYS A 439 -7.13 -27.40 -0.47
CA CYS A 439 -6.10 -26.75 0.35
C CYS A 439 -4.83 -27.60 0.55
N GLY A 440 -4.95 -28.93 0.48
CA GLY A 440 -3.79 -29.84 0.46
C GLY A 440 -2.93 -29.67 -0.81
N PHE A 441 -3.50 -29.13 -1.88
CA PHE A 441 -2.74 -28.75 -3.08
C PHE A 441 -2.15 -27.35 -2.97
N ALA A 442 -2.89 -26.39 -2.41
CA ALA A 442 -2.45 -25.00 -2.32
C ALA A 442 -1.33 -24.75 -1.28
N THR A 443 -1.15 -25.66 -0.32
CA THR A 443 -0.24 -25.47 0.83
C THR A 443 0.57 -26.74 1.14
N MET A 444 1.65 -26.60 1.91
CA MET A 444 2.45 -27.73 2.40
C MET A 444 1.90 -28.27 3.73
N ASP A 445 1.89 -29.60 3.89
CA ASP A 445 1.61 -30.26 5.17
C ASP A 445 2.80 -30.17 6.14
N LEU A 446 2.50 -29.81 7.39
CA LEU A 446 3.49 -29.74 8.48
C LEU A 446 3.42 -30.99 9.36
N GLN A 447 4.56 -31.41 9.90
CA GLN A 447 4.62 -32.47 10.92
C GLN A 447 4.54 -31.81 12.30
N TYR A 448 3.32 -31.70 12.82
CA TYR A 448 3.02 -30.99 14.08
C TYR A 448 3.64 -31.63 15.33
N ASP A 449 4.03 -32.90 15.25
CA ASP A 449 4.76 -33.61 16.30
C ASP A 449 6.26 -33.29 16.33
N LYS A 450 6.79 -32.63 15.29
CA LYS A 450 8.20 -32.24 15.18
C LYS A 450 8.38 -30.74 15.36
N TYR A 451 9.33 -30.38 16.22
CA TYR A 451 9.65 -28.99 16.53
C TYR A 451 10.95 -28.52 15.90
#